data_AF-A0A857L452-F1
#
_entry.id   AF-A0A857L452-F1
#
_cell.length_a   1.000
_cell.length_b   1.000
_cell.length_c   1.000
_cell.angle_alpha   90.00
_cell.angle_beta   90.00
_cell.angle_gamma   90.00
#
_symmetry.space_group_name_H-M   'P 1'
#
loop_
_entity.id
_entity.type
_entity.pdbx_description
1 polymer ?
#
loop_
_entity_poly.entity_id
_entity_poly.type
_entity_poly.pdbx_seq_one_letter_code
_entity_poly.pdbx_strand_id
1 'polypeptide(L)'
;MSKAQSLLQRVIFPRPGEPVDVRSLYLVEDDRNSRRAHSPSRTSVVLGPDSQVSFEAYFNAFAAAYWRRWSILNSVVLRVEVIGTCRIDLYRSKFDGARIGIGGELISVDESGRGSIELEVDLGPFEDGGWIWFDLTTDTDTEIVSAGWYSAIEAPTPDDETKRVTVGIPTFNRPTDAVAALAALTSDPLVDAVVDAVLMPDQGTRKVVDEPGYTEAASALGDRLRIFDQGNLGGSGGYARIMYEALRLTDSPYVLYMDDDIAIEPDSILRALALSRFAKSPVLVGGQMLNLQDRSHLHCMGEAIDRHTFMWTAAPFVEYDHDFAKYPLRDRDNSKNLHRRIDVEGNGWWMCMIPRECAEKIGLPMPLFIKWDDWEFALRAAKAGYPTATVPGIAIWHMAWSDKDDAIDWQAYFHLRNRLVVASIHHDGPIGGILQSMAKATAKHLLCLEYSTVAIQNEAIRDFLAGPDHIRSLLPTALPKIAEMRKGFPDAVVLPSAQDLPRTSGEATGLGVNEPKNPVAKIKALAGAVRNNLRPADPRHHEVPQANYPPIEARWFSLGRVDGVTVTTADGRGVVYRQRDRDKMIALARESAALVKEVKDRFPEMRAAYRAAHADLTSKESWADVFGID
;
A
#
# COMPACT_ATOMS: atom_id res chain seq x y z
N MET A 1 2.26 -14.01 39.98
CA MET A 1 3.16 -13.69 38.86
C MET A 1 2.30 -13.11 37.75
N SER A 2 2.75 -12.06 37.06
CA SER A 2 2.02 -11.48 35.94
C SER A 2 1.90 -12.53 34.82
N LYS A 3 0.74 -12.58 34.17
CA LYS A 3 0.51 -13.36 32.96
C LYS A 3 1.02 -12.65 31.71
N ALA A 4 1.12 -11.31 31.75
CA ALA A 4 1.62 -10.50 30.65
C ALA A 4 3.16 -10.58 30.57
N GLN A 5 3.68 -11.42 29.67
CA GLN A 5 5.11 -11.71 29.57
C GLN A 5 5.85 -10.82 28.55
N SER A 6 5.29 -10.60 27.36
CA SER A 6 5.92 -9.75 26.34
C SER A 6 4.88 -8.91 25.60
N LEU A 7 5.15 -7.62 25.43
CA LEU A 7 4.26 -6.69 24.74
C LEU A 7 4.15 -7.03 23.25
N LEU A 8 2.92 -7.14 22.74
CA LEU A 8 2.63 -7.39 21.32
C LEU A 8 2.10 -6.14 20.62
N GLN A 9 1.23 -5.40 21.30
CA GLN A 9 0.53 -4.23 20.76
C GLN A 9 0.13 -3.32 21.92
N ARG A 10 0.45 -2.03 21.84
CA ARG A 10 -0.09 -1.05 22.82
C ARG A 10 -1.51 -0.65 22.42
N VAL A 11 -2.29 -0.27 23.43
CA VAL A 11 -3.49 0.54 23.20
C VAL A 11 -3.02 1.98 23.04
N ILE A 12 -3.32 2.58 21.89
CA ILE A 12 -2.84 3.91 21.50
C ILE A 12 -4.01 4.87 21.26
N PHE A 13 -3.74 6.17 21.36
CA PHE A 13 -4.76 7.22 21.35
C PHE A 13 -4.38 8.37 20.43
N PRO A 14 -5.35 9.05 19.78
CA PRO A 14 -5.11 10.10 18.79
C PRO A 14 -4.23 11.25 19.33
N ARG A 15 -3.42 11.85 18.45
CA ARG A 15 -2.65 13.07 18.78
C ARG A 15 -3.61 14.23 19.08
N PRO A 16 -3.17 15.24 19.86
CA PRO A 16 -3.91 16.49 20.00
C PRO A 16 -4.24 17.10 18.64
N GLY A 17 -5.48 17.54 18.47
CA GLY A 17 -5.95 18.13 17.20
C GLY A 17 -6.33 17.15 16.11
N GLU A 18 -6.19 15.83 16.31
CA GLU A 18 -6.63 14.86 15.29
C GLU A 18 -8.14 14.98 15.02
N PRO A 19 -8.53 15.08 13.72
CA PRO A 19 -9.92 15.10 13.27
C PRO A 19 -10.75 13.91 13.77
N VAL A 20 -12.06 14.11 13.96
CA VAL A 20 -12.97 13.12 14.58
C VAL A 20 -13.04 11.81 13.79
N ASP A 21 -13.02 11.90 12.47
CA ASP A 21 -12.93 10.77 11.55
C ASP A 21 -11.66 9.94 11.82
N VAL A 22 -10.49 10.57 11.97
CA VAL A 22 -9.24 9.86 12.28
C VAL A 22 -9.28 9.23 13.67
N ARG A 23 -9.97 9.82 14.64
CA ARG A 23 -10.14 9.25 15.98
C ARG A 23 -10.87 7.91 15.97
N SER A 24 -11.75 7.67 15.00
CA SER A 24 -12.49 6.41 14.84
C SER A 24 -11.58 5.18 14.69
N LEU A 25 -10.33 5.39 14.23
CA LEU A 25 -9.32 4.33 14.12
C LEU A 25 -8.81 3.85 15.49
N TYR A 26 -9.01 4.63 16.56
CA TYR A 26 -8.46 4.37 17.89
C TYR A 26 -9.55 3.98 18.89
N LEU A 27 -10.67 4.69 18.90
CA LEU A 27 -11.74 4.45 19.87
C LEU A 27 -13.09 4.84 19.28
N VAL A 28 -14.14 4.17 19.77
CA VAL A 28 -15.53 4.46 19.45
C VAL A 28 -16.24 4.90 20.72
N GLU A 29 -16.57 6.17 20.79
CA GLU A 29 -17.25 6.78 21.93
C GLU A 29 -18.77 6.57 21.81
N ASP A 30 -19.47 6.35 22.93
CA ASP A 30 -20.94 6.37 22.92
C ASP A 30 -21.44 7.82 22.83
N ASP A 31 -22.38 8.09 21.91
CA ASP A 31 -22.93 9.43 21.69
C ASP A 31 -23.66 10.00 22.92
N ARG A 32 -24.01 9.15 23.89
CA ARG A 32 -24.65 9.56 25.15
C ARG A 32 -23.65 9.99 26.22
N ASN A 33 -22.34 9.82 25.98
CA ASN A 33 -21.31 10.30 26.90
C ASN A 33 -21.44 11.82 27.08
N SER A 34 -21.37 12.29 28.33
CA SER A 34 -21.54 13.72 28.65
C SER A 34 -20.47 14.63 28.05
N ARG A 35 -19.29 14.06 27.75
CA ARG A 35 -18.15 14.73 27.14
C ARG A 35 -17.29 13.74 26.38
N ARG A 36 -16.50 14.27 25.44
CA ARG A 36 -15.52 13.51 24.69
C ARG A 36 -14.40 12.98 25.58
N ALA A 37 -13.90 11.79 25.29
CA ALA A 37 -12.63 11.27 25.78
C ALA A 37 -11.47 12.22 25.43
N HIS A 38 -10.60 12.47 26.40
CA HIS A 38 -9.44 13.35 26.25
C HIS A 38 -8.16 12.55 26.41
N SER A 39 -7.27 12.57 25.41
CA SER A 39 -6.01 11.82 25.42
C SER A 39 -4.85 12.73 25.84
N PRO A 40 -4.34 12.65 27.09
CA PRO A 40 -3.21 13.47 27.53
C PRO A 40 -1.90 13.06 26.86
N SER A 41 -1.81 11.79 26.43
CA SER A 41 -0.67 11.22 25.72
C SER A 41 -1.14 10.25 24.64
N ARG A 42 -0.18 9.69 23.90
CA ARG A 42 -0.46 8.63 22.89
C ARG A 42 -0.85 7.28 23.50
N THR A 43 -0.71 7.10 24.81
CA THR A 43 -0.97 5.81 25.51
C THR A 43 -1.85 5.96 26.74
N SER A 44 -2.41 7.15 26.98
CA SER A 44 -3.38 7.39 28.05
C SER A 44 -4.63 8.14 27.56
N VAL A 45 -5.76 7.89 28.22
CA VAL A 45 -7.03 8.58 27.94
C VAL A 45 -7.82 8.80 29.21
N VAL A 46 -8.44 9.97 29.33
CA VAL A 46 -9.32 10.38 30.42
C VAL A 46 -10.76 10.36 29.92
N LEU A 47 -11.61 9.70 30.69
CA LEU A 47 -13.03 9.50 30.45
C LEU A 47 -13.83 10.15 31.58
N GLY A 48 -14.99 10.71 31.25
CA GLY A 48 -15.93 11.21 32.27
C GLY A 48 -16.56 10.06 33.08
N PRO A 49 -17.28 10.37 34.17
CA PRO A 49 -18.13 9.38 34.83
C PRO A 49 -19.27 8.94 33.91
N ASP A 50 -19.89 7.80 34.24
CA ASP A 50 -21.06 7.25 33.54
C ASP A 50 -20.90 7.20 32.01
N SER A 51 -19.69 6.89 31.54
CA SER A 51 -19.30 6.93 30.13
C SER A 51 -18.92 5.55 29.62
N GLN A 52 -19.24 5.28 28.35
CA GLN A 52 -18.84 4.04 27.68
C GLN A 52 -17.97 4.35 26.46
N VAL A 53 -16.83 3.66 26.36
CA VAL A 53 -15.94 3.71 25.20
C VAL A 53 -15.59 2.29 24.77
N SER A 54 -15.69 2.04 23.46
CA SER A 54 -15.29 0.78 22.85
C SER A 54 -13.94 0.91 22.17
N PHE A 55 -13.12 -0.13 22.32
CA PHE A 55 -11.86 -0.29 21.61
C PHE A 55 -11.99 -1.28 20.45
N GLU A 56 -13.22 -1.52 19.97
CA GLU A 56 -13.50 -2.17 18.68
C GLU A 56 -13.13 -1.25 17.50
N ALA A 57 -11.85 -0.89 17.44
CA ALA A 57 -11.29 0.10 16.53
C ALA A 57 -10.00 -0.44 15.92
N TYR A 58 -9.68 0.05 14.72
CA TYR A 58 -8.60 -0.47 13.87
C TYR A 58 -7.25 -0.66 14.59
N PHE A 59 -6.81 0.33 15.36
CA PHE A 59 -5.53 0.28 16.07
C PHE A 59 -5.57 -0.42 17.43
N ASN A 60 -6.73 -0.56 18.07
CA ASN A 60 -6.81 -1.01 19.47
C ASN A 60 -7.45 -2.40 19.65
N ALA A 61 -8.25 -2.84 18.68
CA ALA A 61 -8.65 -4.23 18.59
C ALA A 61 -7.43 -5.10 18.21
N PHE A 62 -7.43 -6.33 18.70
CA PHE A 62 -6.40 -7.34 18.43
C PHE A 62 -6.85 -8.27 17.31
N ALA A 63 -6.09 -8.33 16.22
CA ALA A 63 -6.39 -9.15 15.03
C ALA A 63 -6.13 -10.66 15.29
N ALA A 64 -6.89 -11.25 16.20
CA ALA A 64 -6.67 -12.57 16.80
C ALA A 64 -6.46 -13.70 15.79
N ALA A 65 -7.22 -13.72 14.68
CA ALA A 65 -7.09 -14.76 13.67
C ALA A 65 -5.71 -14.75 12.98
N TYR A 66 -5.08 -13.59 12.81
CA TYR A 66 -3.75 -13.48 12.20
C TYR A 66 -2.68 -14.02 13.14
N TRP A 67 -2.73 -13.64 14.42
CA TRP A 67 -1.81 -14.16 15.44
C TRP A 67 -1.96 -15.67 15.61
N ARG A 68 -3.19 -16.20 15.66
CA ARG A 68 -3.42 -17.65 15.71
C ARG A 68 -2.83 -18.38 14.50
N ARG A 69 -2.97 -17.79 13.31
CA ARG A 69 -2.49 -18.41 12.06
C ARG A 69 -0.97 -18.44 11.98
N TRP A 70 -0.33 -17.31 12.28
CA TRP A 70 1.06 -17.05 11.93
C TRP A 70 2.03 -17.12 13.11
N SER A 71 1.56 -17.06 14.36
CA SER A 71 2.40 -17.06 15.56
C SER A 71 2.28 -18.34 16.39
N ILE A 72 3.25 -18.61 17.26
CA ILE A 72 3.25 -19.73 18.21
C ILE A 72 2.28 -19.57 19.39
N LEU A 73 1.56 -18.44 19.47
CA LEU A 73 0.70 -18.11 20.61
C LEU A 73 -0.61 -18.91 20.60
N ASN A 74 -0.98 -19.43 21.78
CA ASN A 74 -2.27 -20.07 22.02
C ASN A 74 -3.25 -19.16 22.76
N SER A 75 -2.77 -18.14 23.46
CA SER A 75 -3.56 -17.13 24.16
C SER A 75 -2.89 -15.76 24.07
N VAL A 76 -3.67 -14.72 24.34
CA VAL A 76 -3.21 -13.33 24.48
C VAL A 76 -3.72 -12.75 25.80
N VAL A 77 -2.98 -11.84 26.40
CA VAL A 77 -3.32 -11.19 27.67
C VAL A 77 -3.57 -9.71 27.43
N LEU A 78 -4.78 -9.23 27.74
CA LEU A 78 -5.03 -7.81 27.88
C LEU A 78 -4.55 -7.38 29.27
N ARG A 79 -3.70 -6.36 29.34
CA ARG A 79 -3.35 -5.68 30.58
C ARG A 79 -3.80 -4.22 30.51
N VAL A 80 -4.55 -3.78 31.52
CA VAL A 80 -5.03 -2.39 31.63
C VAL A 80 -4.68 -1.87 33.02
N GLU A 81 -4.14 -0.67 33.09
CA GLU A 81 -3.91 0.10 34.31
C GLU A 81 -4.76 1.37 34.26
N VAL A 82 -5.49 1.63 35.35
CA VAL A 82 -6.43 2.75 35.44
C VAL A 82 -6.27 3.53 36.73
N ILE A 83 -6.77 4.75 36.74
CA ILE A 83 -7.11 5.52 37.93
C ILE A 83 -8.60 5.84 37.86
N GLY A 84 -9.38 5.49 38.88
CA GLY A 84 -10.84 5.61 38.89
C GLY A 84 -11.55 4.25 38.88
N THR A 85 -12.85 4.27 39.15
CA THR A 85 -13.69 3.06 39.21
C THR A 85 -14.33 2.80 37.86
N CYS A 86 -13.98 1.66 37.26
CA CYS A 86 -14.51 1.26 35.96
C CYS A 86 -14.58 -0.27 35.82
N ARG A 87 -15.33 -0.70 34.83
CA ARG A 87 -15.46 -2.08 34.39
C ARG A 87 -14.88 -2.25 32.99
N ILE A 88 -14.14 -3.33 32.79
CA ILE A 88 -13.66 -3.77 31.48
C ILE A 88 -14.50 -4.97 31.04
N ASP A 89 -15.07 -4.91 29.84
CA ASP A 89 -15.77 -6.03 29.22
C ASP A 89 -15.02 -6.47 27.95
N LEU A 90 -14.66 -7.74 27.88
CA LEU A 90 -13.98 -8.36 26.76
C LEU A 90 -14.97 -8.95 25.76
N TYR A 91 -14.68 -8.73 24.50
CA TYR A 91 -15.46 -9.22 23.38
C TYR A 91 -14.56 -9.86 22.33
N ARG A 92 -15.18 -10.73 21.54
CA ARG A 92 -14.61 -11.21 20.29
C ARG A 92 -15.64 -11.21 19.19
N SER A 93 -15.17 -11.32 17.96
CA SER A 93 -16.00 -11.58 16.78
C SER A 93 -15.73 -12.96 16.19
N LYS A 94 -16.73 -13.52 15.51
CA LYS A 94 -16.52 -14.61 14.54
C LYS A 94 -16.09 -14.02 13.19
N PHE A 95 -15.74 -14.88 12.22
CA PHE A 95 -15.36 -14.46 10.87
C PHE A 95 -16.42 -13.63 10.12
N ASP A 96 -17.69 -13.72 10.52
CA ASP A 96 -18.83 -13.02 9.91
C ASP A 96 -19.20 -11.70 10.63
N GLY A 97 -18.38 -11.27 11.59
CA GLY A 97 -18.63 -10.08 12.41
C GLY A 97 -19.59 -10.28 13.57
N ALA A 98 -20.08 -11.50 13.83
CA ALA A 98 -20.93 -11.75 14.99
C ALA A 98 -20.15 -11.54 16.31
N ARG A 99 -20.54 -10.52 17.08
CA ARG A 99 -20.00 -10.19 18.40
C ARG A 99 -20.40 -11.22 19.46
N ILE A 100 -19.44 -11.63 20.29
CA ILE A 100 -19.60 -12.54 21.43
C ILE A 100 -18.93 -11.90 22.65
N GLY A 101 -19.65 -11.81 23.77
CA GLY A 101 -19.05 -11.46 25.05
C GLY A 101 -18.23 -12.61 25.62
N ILE A 102 -17.01 -12.34 26.04
CA ILE A 102 -16.13 -13.31 26.71
C ILE A 102 -16.37 -13.25 28.22
N GLY A 103 -16.43 -12.03 28.78
CA GLY A 103 -16.59 -11.77 30.20
C GLY A 103 -16.23 -10.32 30.51
N GLY A 104 -16.33 -9.93 31.77
CA GLY A 104 -15.92 -8.60 32.20
C GLY A 104 -15.79 -8.51 33.70
N GLU A 105 -14.96 -7.59 34.15
CA GLU A 105 -14.56 -7.46 35.56
C GLU A 105 -14.49 -5.98 35.95
N LEU A 106 -14.90 -5.69 37.19
CA LEU A 106 -14.64 -4.41 37.83
C LEU A 106 -13.17 -4.36 38.24
N ILE A 107 -12.46 -3.29 37.90
CA ILE A 107 -11.07 -3.17 38.31
C ILE A 107 -11.01 -2.82 39.80
N SER A 108 -10.33 -3.66 40.58
CA SER A 108 -10.04 -3.36 41.98
C SER A 108 -9.00 -2.26 42.06
N VAL A 109 -9.31 -1.19 42.81
CA VAL A 109 -8.44 -0.03 43.00
C VAL A 109 -7.92 0.06 44.43
N ASP A 110 -6.72 0.61 44.60
CA ASP A 110 -6.12 0.91 45.89
C ASP A 110 -6.63 2.23 46.49
N GLU A 111 -6.07 2.65 47.63
CA GLU A 111 -6.44 3.90 48.31
C GLU A 111 -6.19 5.16 47.46
N SER A 112 -5.31 5.09 46.46
CA SER A 112 -5.05 6.17 45.50
C SER A 112 -6.02 6.17 44.32
N GLY A 113 -6.94 5.19 44.28
CA GLY A 113 -7.85 4.97 43.16
C GLY A 113 -7.18 4.30 41.96
N ARG A 114 -5.94 3.82 42.09
CA ARG A 114 -5.21 3.15 41.01
C ARG A 114 -5.48 1.65 41.04
N GLY A 115 -5.71 1.06 39.88
CA GLY A 115 -5.96 -0.37 39.74
C GLY A 115 -5.35 -0.93 38.46
N SER A 116 -5.15 -2.25 38.43
CA SER A 116 -4.73 -2.94 37.21
C SER A 116 -5.40 -4.30 37.10
N ILE A 117 -5.60 -4.74 35.86
CA ILE A 117 -6.21 -6.04 35.55
C ILE A 117 -5.47 -6.72 34.41
N GLU A 118 -5.39 -8.05 34.47
CA GLU A 118 -4.87 -8.90 33.41
C GLU A 118 -5.91 -9.97 33.04
N LEU A 119 -6.35 -9.96 31.79
CA LEU A 119 -7.37 -10.88 31.27
C LEU A 119 -6.78 -11.68 30.11
N GLU A 120 -6.66 -13.00 30.31
CA GLU A 120 -6.12 -13.92 29.32
C GLU A 120 -7.25 -14.50 28.46
N VAL A 121 -7.07 -14.49 27.13
CA VAL A 121 -8.05 -14.91 26.14
C VAL A 121 -7.45 -15.98 25.24
N ASP A 122 -8.16 -17.10 25.11
CA ASP A 122 -7.82 -18.20 24.21
C ASP A 122 -7.94 -17.79 22.73
N LEU A 123 -6.92 -18.11 21.92
CA LEU A 123 -6.91 -17.90 20.48
C LEU A 123 -7.49 -19.09 19.70
N GLY A 124 -7.85 -20.19 20.35
CA GLY A 124 -8.45 -21.37 19.72
C GLY A 124 -9.60 -21.07 18.72
N PRO A 125 -10.59 -20.24 19.05
CA PRO A 125 -11.79 -19.98 18.23
C PRO A 125 -11.63 -19.08 16.99
N PHE A 126 -10.41 -18.77 16.53
CA PHE A 126 -10.14 -17.79 15.47
C PHE A 126 -9.47 -18.37 14.21
N GLU A 127 -9.90 -19.54 13.74
CA GLU A 127 -9.28 -20.25 12.60
C GLU A 127 -9.30 -19.44 11.29
N ASP A 128 -10.47 -18.91 10.94
CA ASP A 128 -10.78 -18.28 9.65
C ASP A 128 -11.16 -16.79 9.79
N GLY A 129 -11.18 -16.26 11.00
CA GLY A 129 -11.47 -14.86 11.26
C GLY A 129 -11.76 -14.54 12.72
N GLY A 130 -11.86 -13.25 12.99
CA GLY A 130 -12.25 -12.67 14.26
C GLY A 130 -11.17 -11.82 14.90
N TRP A 131 -11.66 -10.86 15.68
CA TRP A 131 -10.92 -9.90 16.48
C TRP A 131 -11.23 -10.11 17.96
N ILE A 132 -10.34 -9.63 18.84
CA ILE A 132 -10.59 -9.47 20.27
C ILE A 132 -10.48 -7.98 20.59
N TRP A 133 -11.36 -7.45 21.43
CA TRP A 133 -11.26 -6.08 21.93
C TRP A 133 -11.87 -5.98 23.33
N PHE A 134 -11.75 -4.82 23.93
CA PHE A 134 -12.42 -4.50 25.18
C PHE A 134 -13.25 -3.23 25.06
N ASP A 135 -14.30 -3.14 25.86
CA ASP A 135 -15.02 -1.90 26.12
C ASP A 135 -14.77 -1.50 27.59
N LEU A 136 -14.75 -0.21 27.86
CA LEU A 136 -14.61 0.35 29.21
C LEU A 136 -15.88 1.14 29.54
N THR A 137 -16.49 0.82 30.68
CA THR A 137 -17.61 1.57 31.25
C THR A 137 -17.18 2.17 32.59
N THR A 138 -17.33 3.47 32.74
CA THR A 138 -16.88 4.21 33.93
C THR A 138 -18.01 4.42 34.93
N ASP A 139 -17.71 4.28 36.22
CA ASP A 139 -18.59 4.73 37.31
C ASP A 139 -18.15 6.14 37.77
N THR A 140 -16.84 6.40 37.80
CA THR A 140 -16.27 7.72 38.14
C THR A 140 -15.48 8.29 36.96
N ASP A 141 -15.03 9.54 37.05
CA ASP A 141 -13.92 9.99 36.20
C ASP A 141 -12.79 8.94 36.24
N THR A 142 -12.35 8.51 35.07
CA THR A 142 -11.41 7.39 34.92
C THR A 142 -10.33 7.74 33.91
N GLU A 143 -9.08 7.51 34.26
CA GLU A 143 -7.95 7.54 33.35
C GLU A 143 -7.50 6.10 33.04
N ILE A 144 -7.39 5.72 31.77
CA ILE A 144 -6.52 4.61 31.38
C ILE A 144 -5.10 5.18 31.36
N VAL A 145 -4.27 4.73 32.30
CA VAL A 145 -2.87 5.14 32.41
C VAL A 145 -2.02 4.42 31.38
N SER A 146 -2.27 3.12 31.22
CA SER A 146 -1.63 2.30 30.21
C SER A 146 -2.52 1.09 29.87
N ALA A 147 -2.48 0.63 28.63
CA ALA A 147 -3.09 -0.63 28.23
C ALA A 147 -2.35 -1.27 27.06
N GLY A 148 -2.40 -2.59 26.97
CA GLY A 148 -1.77 -3.32 25.88
C GLY A 148 -2.15 -4.79 25.83
N TRP A 149 -1.91 -5.38 24.66
CA TRP A 149 -1.99 -6.82 24.42
C TRP A 149 -0.60 -7.43 24.56
N TYR A 150 -0.51 -8.50 25.33
CA TYR A 150 0.73 -9.17 25.70
C TYR A 150 0.63 -10.67 25.38
N SER A 151 1.76 -11.32 25.12
CA SER A 151 1.84 -12.78 25.12
C SER A 151 1.77 -13.33 26.54
N ALA A 152 1.22 -14.54 26.67
CA ALA A 152 1.24 -15.31 27.92
C ALA A 152 2.57 -16.05 28.16
N ILE A 153 3.48 -16.01 27.19
CA ILE A 153 4.81 -16.62 27.21
C ILE A 153 5.87 -15.58 26.86
N GLU A 154 7.09 -15.75 27.34
CA GLU A 154 8.22 -14.95 26.87
C GLU A 154 8.44 -15.16 25.36
N ALA A 155 9.02 -14.16 24.70
CA ALA A 155 9.44 -14.31 23.32
C ALA A 155 10.41 -15.50 23.19
N PRO A 156 10.26 -16.35 22.15
CA PRO A 156 11.02 -17.59 22.03
C PRO A 156 12.53 -17.36 21.84
N THR A 157 12.91 -16.15 21.41
CA THR A 157 14.29 -15.75 21.16
C THR A 157 14.67 -14.56 22.04
N PRO A 158 15.91 -14.54 22.57
CA PRO A 158 16.41 -13.44 23.38
C PRO A 158 16.26 -12.06 22.70
N ASP A 159 16.03 -11.02 23.53
CA ASP A 159 15.85 -9.64 23.06
C ASP A 159 17.11 -9.13 22.34
N ASP A 160 18.30 -9.43 22.86
CA ASP A 160 19.61 -9.09 22.29
C ASP A 160 19.94 -9.82 20.98
N GLU A 161 19.19 -10.84 20.60
CA GLU A 161 19.32 -11.48 19.29
C GLU A 161 18.27 -10.97 18.30
N THR A 162 17.04 -10.75 18.77
CA THR A 162 15.88 -10.63 17.88
C THR A 162 15.09 -9.33 17.95
N LYS A 163 15.34 -8.47 18.93
CA LYS A 163 14.57 -7.23 19.13
C LYS A 163 15.26 -6.02 18.49
N ARG A 164 15.71 -6.19 17.24
CA ARG A 164 16.37 -5.16 16.43
C ARG A 164 15.85 -5.16 15.00
N VAL A 165 15.76 -3.98 14.41
CA VAL A 165 15.33 -3.79 13.02
C VAL A 165 16.24 -2.79 12.31
N THR A 166 16.65 -3.13 11.10
CA THR A 166 17.22 -2.16 10.15
C THR A 166 16.08 -1.60 9.30
N VAL A 167 15.84 -0.29 9.38
CA VAL A 167 14.81 0.41 8.60
C VAL A 167 15.42 0.94 7.31
N GLY A 168 14.71 0.81 6.19
CA GLY A 168 15.13 1.35 4.91
C GLY A 168 14.09 2.26 4.29
N ILE A 169 14.50 3.46 3.89
CA ILE A 169 13.63 4.50 3.29
C ILE A 169 14.31 5.03 2.02
N PRO A 170 13.93 4.61 0.81
CA PRO A 170 14.44 5.25 -0.41
C PRO A 170 13.78 6.61 -0.59
N THR A 171 14.51 7.61 -1.10
CA THR A 171 13.94 8.93 -1.38
C THR A 171 14.34 9.48 -2.74
N PHE A 172 13.43 10.24 -3.36
CA PHE A 172 13.66 10.93 -4.63
C PHE A 172 12.95 12.29 -4.65
N ASN A 173 13.70 13.38 -4.48
CA ASN A 173 13.20 14.76 -4.59
C ASN A 173 12.05 15.12 -3.63
N ARG A 174 11.93 14.41 -2.50
CA ARG A 174 10.96 14.65 -1.42
C ARG A 174 11.65 14.86 -0.07
N PRO A 175 12.61 15.78 0.01
CA PRO A 175 13.43 15.93 1.22
C PRO A 175 12.61 16.25 2.47
N THR A 176 11.54 17.05 2.37
CA THR A 176 10.64 17.37 3.49
C THR A 176 9.95 16.12 4.05
N ASP A 177 9.45 15.24 3.17
CA ASP A 177 8.78 14.00 3.58
C ASP A 177 9.79 13.04 4.22
N ALA A 178 10.99 12.91 3.62
CA ALA A 178 12.08 12.10 4.16
C ALA A 178 12.53 12.55 5.56
N VAL A 179 12.66 13.86 5.82
CA VAL A 179 12.97 14.38 7.16
C VAL A 179 11.87 14.06 8.16
N ALA A 180 10.60 14.18 7.76
CA ALA A 180 9.46 13.82 8.61
C ALA A 180 9.45 12.32 8.96
N ALA A 181 9.77 11.45 7.99
CA ALA A 181 9.90 10.02 8.22
C ALA A 181 11.05 9.70 9.20
N LEU A 182 12.22 10.31 9.03
CA LEU A 182 13.36 10.15 9.96
C LEU A 182 13.00 10.57 11.39
N ALA A 183 12.36 11.73 11.55
CA ALA A 183 11.95 12.24 12.86
C ALA A 183 10.89 11.33 13.52
N ALA A 184 10.01 10.72 12.73
CA ALA A 184 8.98 9.82 13.25
C ALA A 184 9.57 8.53 13.87
N LEU A 185 10.69 8.02 13.35
CA LEU A 185 11.35 6.82 13.88
C LEU A 185 11.88 7.00 15.31
N THR A 186 12.26 8.22 15.69
CA THR A 186 12.76 8.55 17.04
C THR A 186 11.68 9.22 17.93
N SER A 187 10.45 9.34 17.43
CA SER A 187 9.35 10.01 18.17
C SER A 187 8.77 9.18 19.30
N ASP A 188 8.97 7.86 19.26
CA ASP A 188 8.53 6.91 20.29
C ASP A 188 9.75 6.18 20.86
N PRO A 189 10.06 6.33 22.17
CA PRO A 189 11.24 5.71 22.78
C PRO A 189 11.30 4.19 22.64
N LEU A 190 10.16 3.49 22.57
CA LEU A 190 10.16 2.03 22.40
C LEU A 190 10.51 1.62 20.97
N VAL A 191 10.15 2.44 19.98
CA VAL A 191 10.56 2.24 18.58
C VAL A 191 12.03 2.60 18.42
N ASP A 192 12.44 3.76 18.94
CA ASP A 192 13.82 4.22 18.86
C ASP A 192 14.80 3.17 19.42
N ALA A 193 14.43 2.52 20.53
CA ALA A 193 15.24 1.48 21.17
C ALA A 193 15.42 0.20 20.34
N VAL A 194 14.55 -0.08 19.36
CA VAL A 194 14.67 -1.29 18.51
C VAL A 194 15.22 -1.00 17.11
N VAL A 195 15.28 0.28 16.71
CA VAL A 195 15.89 0.68 15.43
C VAL A 195 17.41 0.66 15.57
N ASP A 196 18.02 -0.32 14.90
CA ASP A 196 19.46 -0.59 14.90
C ASP A 196 20.19 0.27 13.86
N ALA A 197 19.60 0.43 12.68
CA ALA A 197 20.11 1.26 11.60
C ALA A 197 18.96 1.82 10.76
N VAL A 198 19.20 2.97 10.14
CA VAL A 198 18.32 3.58 9.13
C VAL A 198 19.12 3.80 7.86
N LEU A 199 18.73 3.14 6.78
CA LEU A 199 19.42 3.15 5.48
C LEU A 199 18.59 3.94 4.48
N MET A 200 19.14 5.04 3.95
CA MET A 200 18.42 5.93 3.06
C MET A 200 19.18 6.14 1.74
N PRO A 201 18.82 5.41 0.67
CA PRO A 201 19.26 5.73 -0.68
C PRO A 201 18.63 7.05 -1.14
N ASP A 202 19.42 8.11 -1.24
CA ASP A 202 19.00 9.40 -1.80
C ASP A 202 19.29 9.40 -3.31
N GLN A 203 18.23 9.15 -4.08
CA GLN A 203 18.27 9.04 -5.54
C GLN A 203 17.99 10.39 -6.23
N GLY A 204 17.74 11.44 -5.45
CA GLY A 204 17.25 12.73 -5.91
C GLY A 204 18.35 13.75 -6.24
N THR A 205 17.93 14.86 -6.82
CA THR A 205 18.76 16.05 -7.02
C THR A 205 18.50 17.12 -5.96
N ARG A 206 17.32 17.09 -5.32
CA ARG A 206 17.01 17.82 -4.09
C ARG A 206 17.33 16.91 -2.91
N LYS A 207 18.46 17.14 -2.26
CA LYS A 207 19.01 16.24 -1.25
C LYS A 207 18.35 16.42 0.10
N VAL A 208 18.15 15.29 0.81
CA VAL A 208 17.57 15.28 2.16
C VAL A 208 18.46 16.03 3.17
N VAL A 209 19.77 15.97 2.98
CA VAL A 209 20.76 16.60 3.87
C VAL A 209 20.68 18.13 3.88
N ASP A 210 20.08 18.72 2.84
CA ASP A 210 19.93 20.16 2.67
C ASP A 210 18.58 20.69 3.21
N GLU A 211 17.72 19.83 3.72
CA GLU A 211 16.37 20.18 4.14
C GLU A 211 16.31 20.74 5.57
N PRO A 212 15.49 21.78 5.83
CA PRO A 212 15.19 22.21 7.19
C PRO A 212 14.70 21.06 8.08
N GLY A 213 15.26 20.96 9.29
CA GLY A 213 14.95 19.89 10.25
C GLY A 213 15.81 18.62 10.10
N TYR A 214 16.54 18.45 8.99
CA TYR A 214 17.43 17.30 8.80
C TYR A 214 18.43 17.13 9.95
N THR A 215 19.13 18.20 10.35
CA THR A 215 20.15 18.14 11.40
C THR A 215 19.59 17.59 12.71
N GLU A 216 18.36 17.97 13.09
CA GLU A 216 17.71 17.49 14.32
C GLU A 216 17.35 15.99 14.20
N ALA A 217 16.69 15.61 13.11
CA ALA A 217 16.31 14.21 12.86
C ALA A 217 17.54 13.28 12.77
N ALA A 218 18.59 13.72 12.07
CA ALA A 218 19.84 12.99 11.94
C ALA A 218 20.58 12.89 13.28
N SER A 219 20.59 13.95 14.10
CA SER A 219 21.23 13.93 15.42
C SER A 219 20.55 12.95 16.39
N ALA A 220 19.23 12.80 16.31
CA ALA A 220 18.48 11.84 17.12
C ALA A 220 18.83 10.38 16.76
N LEU A 221 19.09 10.10 15.48
CA LEU A 221 19.50 8.78 15.00
C LEU A 221 21.00 8.51 15.23
N GLY A 222 21.85 9.54 15.15
CA GLY A 222 23.30 9.43 15.30
C GLY A 222 23.91 8.53 14.22
N ASP A 223 24.89 7.71 14.61
CA ASP A 223 25.63 6.81 13.71
C ASP A 223 24.77 5.67 13.11
N ARG A 224 23.51 5.54 13.55
CA ARG A 224 22.53 4.59 13.00
C ARG A 224 22.03 5.03 11.63
N LEU A 225 22.00 6.33 11.34
CA LEU A 225 21.55 6.85 10.03
C LEU A 225 22.68 6.79 9.01
N ARG A 226 22.42 6.19 7.86
CA ARG A 226 23.35 6.11 6.73
C ARG A 226 22.62 6.48 5.43
N ILE A 227 23.07 7.56 4.80
CA ILE A 227 22.55 8.03 3.53
C ILE A 227 23.48 7.57 2.41
N PHE A 228 22.90 7.06 1.32
CA PHE A 228 23.63 6.58 0.16
C PHE A 228 23.22 7.37 -1.08
N ASP A 229 24.11 8.22 -1.56
CA ASP A 229 23.90 8.90 -2.85
C ASP A 229 23.99 7.90 -4.00
N GLN A 230 22.98 7.90 -4.88
CA GLN A 230 22.99 7.12 -6.12
C GLN A 230 22.14 7.78 -7.21
N GLY A 231 22.25 7.29 -8.45
CA GLY A 231 21.36 7.69 -9.53
C GLY A 231 19.92 7.20 -9.32
N ASN A 232 18.97 7.75 -10.09
CA ASN A 232 17.59 7.29 -10.04
C ASN A 232 17.43 5.90 -10.68
N LEU A 233 17.35 4.88 -9.83
CA LEU A 233 17.12 3.49 -10.20
C LEU A 233 15.69 3.03 -9.84
N GLY A 234 14.81 3.98 -9.56
CA GLY A 234 13.42 3.76 -9.14
C GLY A 234 13.30 3.13 -7.76
N GLY A 235 12.08 2.68 -7.42
CA GLY A 235 11.80 1.94 -6.19
C GLY A 235 12.66 0.68 -6.09
N SER A 236 12.74 -0.13 -7.16
CA SER A 236 13.48 -1.38 -7.13
C SER A 236 14.96 -1.17 -6.76
N GLY A 237 15.61 -0.15 -7.34
CA GLY A 237 17.00 0.16 -7.02
C GLY A 237 17.20 0.77 -5.62
N GLY A 238 16.23 1.53 -5.12
CA GLY A 238 16.24 2.03 -3.74
C GLY A 238 16.15 0.88 -2.73
N TYR A 239 15.13 0.02 -2.86
CA TYR A 239 14.94 -1.12 -1.97
C TYR A 239 16.05 -2.18 -2.11
N ALA A 240 16.58 -2.39 -3.32
CA ALA A 240 17.76 -3.23 -3.53
C ALA A 240 18.99 -2.66 -2.83
N ARG A 241 19.21 -1.34 -2.88
CA ARG A 241 20.32 -0.70 -2.16
C ARG A 241 20.17 -0.88 -0.65
N ILE A 242 18.97 -0.66 -0.11
CA ILE A 242 18.69 -0.90 1.32
C ILE A 242 19.06 -2.32 1.72
N MET A 243 18.59 -3.32 0.98
CA MET A 243 18.83 -4.71 1.34
C MET A 243 20.29 -5.12 1.14
N TYR A 244 20.93 -4.65 0.06
CA TYR A 244 22.36 -4.84 -0.16
C TYR A 244 23.18 -4.32 1.03
N GLU A 245 22.90 -3.08 1.44
CA GLU A 245 23.61 -2.43 2.54
C GLU A 245 23.26 -3.06 3.89
N ALA A 246 22.00 -3.41 4.17
CA ALA A 246 21.60 -4.11 5.40
C ALA A 246 22.35 -5.44 5.55
N LEU A 247 22.46 -6.22 4.45
CA LEU A 247 23.17 -7.48 4.47
C LEU A 247 24.69 -7.32 4.64
N ARG A 248 25.25 -6.17 4.26
CA ARG A 248 26.69 -5.88 4.32
C ARG A 248 27.12 -5.19 5.62
N LEU A 249 26.26 -4.34 6.17
CA LEU A 249 26.62 -3.31 7.14
C LEU A 249 25.94 -3.45 8.50
N THR A 250 24.95 -4.34 8.63
CA THR A 250 24.21 -4.59 9.86
C THR A 250 24.06 -6.09 10.09
N ASP A 251 23.72 -6.48 11.32
CA ASP A 251 23.41 -7.87 11.70
C ASP A 251 21.95 -8.05 12.17
N SER A 252 21.14 -7.00 12.01
CA SER A 252 19.73 -7.02 12.37
C SER A 252 19.00 -8.24 11.76
N PRO A 253 18.22 -8.98 12.55
CA PRO A 253 17.45 -10.15 12.08
C PRO A 253 16.32 -9.78 11.11
N TYR A 254 15.91 -8.51 11.08
CA TYR A 254 14.82 -8.01 10.27
C TYR A 254 15.23 -6.74 9.54
N VAL A 255 14.80 -6.66 8.27
CA VAL A 255 14.88 -5.44 7.45
C VAL A 255 13.45 -4.95 7.23
N LEU A 256 13.15 -3.72 7.64
CA LEU A 256 11.85 -3.08 7.43
C LEU A 256 11.95 -2.08 6.29
N TYR A 257 11.31 -2.39 5.18
CA TYR A 257 11.09 -1.43 4.10
C TYR A 257 9.97 -0.46 4.46
N MET A 258 10.20 0.82 4.20
CA MET A 258 9.23 1.92 4.32
C MET A 258 9.44 2.93 3.17
N ASP A 259 8.43 3.74 2.85
CA ASP A 259 8.54 4.85 1.88
C ASP A 259 8.86 6.19 2.58
N ASP A 260 9.23 7.21 1.80
CA ASP A 260 9.50 8.56 2.31
C ASP A 260 8.24 9.42 2.48
N ASP A 261 7.24 9.29 1.59
CA ASP A 261 5.98 10.05 1.60
C ASP A 261 4.86 9.40 2.44
N ILE A 262 5.22 8.99 3.65
CA ILE A 262 4.31 8.36 4.62
C ILE A 262 4.17 9.17 5.91
N ALA A 263 3.01 9.03 6.56
CA ALA A 263 2.89 9.32 7.99
C ALA A 263 2.92 8.01 8.78
N ILE A 264 3.83 7.93 9.75
CA ILE A 264 4.09 6.69 10.50
C ILE A 264 3.24 6.68 11.78
N GLU A 265 2.56 5.55 12.05
CA GLU A 265 2.13 5.17 13.39
C GLU A 265 3.25 4.34 14.03
N PRO A 266 4.04 4.88 14.98
CA PRO A 266 5.26 4.21 15.44
C PRO A 266 5.01 2.82 16.03
N ASP A 267 3.88 2.63 16.73
CA ASP A 267 3.52 1.32 17.29
C ASP A 267 3.37 0.22 16.23
N SER A 268 3.07 0.57 14.97
CA SER A 268 3.02 -0.39 13.87
C SER A 268 4.36 -1.12 13.68
N ILE A 269 5.50 -0.44 13.87
CA ILE A 269 6.83 -1.05 13.78
C ILE A 269 7.00 -2.12 14.86
N LEU A 270 6.57 -1.83 16.09
CA LEU A 270 6.63 -2.77 17.20
C LEU A 270 5.71 -3.97 17.00
N ARG A 271 4.50 -3.75 16.46
CA ARG A 271 3.57 -4.84 16.14
C ARG A 271 4.15 -5.78 15.08
N ALA A 272 4.80 -5.24 14.06
CA ALA A 272 5.44 -6.03 13.01
C ALA A 272 6.62 -6.83 13.56
N LEU A 273 7.44 -6.20 14.40
CA LEU A 273 8.55 -6.86 15.09
C LEU A 273 8.05 -7.97 16.03
N ALA A 274 7.00 -7.70 16.81
CA ALA A 274 6.42 -8.67 17.73
C ALA A 274 5.89 -9.90 16.97
N LEU A 275 5.12 -9.71 15.90
CA LEU A 275 4.63 -10.85 15.11
C LEU A 275 5.79 -11.65 14.50
N SER A 276 6.82 -10.98 14.01
CA SER A 276 8.00 -11.64 13.44
C SER A 276 8.74 -12.51 14.46
N ARG A 277 8.90 -12.01 15.70
CA ARG A 277 9.54 -12.76 16.81
C ARG A 277 8.72 -13.94 17.30
N PHE A 278 7.39 -13.86 17.23
CA PHE A 278 6.49 -14.95 17.63
C PHE A 278 6.07 -15.84 16.46
N ALA A 279 6.58 -15.63 15.25
CA ALA A 279 6.14 -16.37 14.07
C ALA A 279 6.43 -17.88 14.20
N LYS A 280 5.52 -18.75 13.73
CA LYS A 280 5.72 -20.23 13.70
C LYS A 280 6.88 -20.64 12.79
N SER A 281 7.09 -19.84 11.75
CA SER A 281 8.17 -19.93 10.77
C SER A 281 8.43 -18.52 10.25
N PRO A 282 9.63 -18.22 9.73
CA PRO A 282 9.94 -16.88 9.25
C PRO A 282 8.96 -16.47 8.13
N VAL A 283 8.45 -15.24 8.23
CA VAL A 283 7.33 -14.71 7.43
C VAL A 283 7.60 -13.25 7.11
N LEU A 284 7.20 -12.79 5.92
CA LEU A 284 7.17 -11.37 5.61
C LEU A 284 5.95 -10.75 6.29
N VAL A 285 6.17 -9.74 7.16
CA VAL A 285 5.09 -9.06 7.87
C VAL A 285 4.83 -7.71 7.21
N GLY A 286 3.72 -7.64 6.47
CA GLY A 286 3.26 -6.46 5.76
C GLY A 286 2.36 -5.57 6.62
N GLY A 287 2.61 -4.26 6.56
CA GLY A 287 1.69 -3.24 7.05
C GLY A 287 0.65 -2.88 5.99
N GLN A 288 -0.57 -2.61 6.44
CA GLN A 288 -1.63 -2.05 5.62
C GLN A 288 -1.39 -0.55 5.34
N MET A 289 -2.07 -0.04 4.32
CA MET A 289 -2.01 1.37 3.93
C MET A 289 -3.34 2.06 4.28
N LEU A 290 -3.28 3.06 5.15
CA LEU A 290 -4.35 4.05 5.32
C LEU A 290 -4.14 5.18 4.30
N ASN A 291 -5.21 5.82 3.83
CA ASN A 291 -5.10 6.90 2.84
C ASN A 291 -4.63 8.20 3.51
N LEU A 292 -3.52 8.78 3.04
CA LEU A 292 -2.97 10.03 3.59
C LEU A 292 -3.89 11.25 3.38
N GLN A 293 -4.72 11.24 2.34
CA GLN A 293 -5.64 12.35 2.02
C GLN A 293 -7.00 12.19 2.72
N ASP A 294 -7.45 10.95 2.91
CA ASP A 294 -8.64 10.61 3.68
C ASP A 294 -8.28 9.66 4.83
N ARG A 295 -7.85 10.25 5.95
CA ARG A 295 -7.04 9.58 6.96
C ARG A 295 -7.78 8.54 7.79
N SER A 296 -9.09 8.38 7.62
CA SER A 296 -9.88 7.31 8.24
C SER A 296 -10.09 6.09 7.33
N HIS A 297 -9.62 6.16 6.07
CA HIS A 297 -9.86 5.13 5.06
C HIS A 297 -8.71 4.13 4.98
N LEU A 298 -9.06 2.85 5.01
CA LEU A 298 -8.17 1.74 4.68
C LEU A 298 -8.18 1.48 3.19
N HIS A 299 -6.99 1.45 2.58
CA HIS A 299 -6.86 1.15 1.16
C HIS A 299 -7.45 -0.22 0.82
N CYS A 300 -7.02 -1.28 1.50
CA CYS A 300 -7.64 -2.60 1.45
C CYS A 300 -7.11 -3.48 2.60
N MET A 301 -7.77 -4.61 2.85
CA MET A 301 -7.31 -5.59 3.85
C MET A 301 -6.11 -6.43 3.38
N GLY A 302 -5.95 -6.61 2.07
CA GLY A 302 -4.91 -7.45 1.48
C GLY A 302 -5.16 -7.72 0.00
N GLU A 303 -4.08 -8.07 -0.70
CA GLU A 303 -4.08 -8.25 -2.16
C GLU A 303 -3.52 -9.63 -2.55
N ALA A 304 -3.91 -10.10 -3.73
CA ALA A 304 -3.51 -11.37 -4.31
C ALA A 304 -3.33 -11.24 -5.84
N ILE A 305 -2.75 -12.26 -6.49
CA ILE A 305 -2.62 -12.30 -7.94
C ILE A 305 -3.76 -13.13 -8.55
N ASP A 306 -4.57 -12.50 -9.40
CA ASP A 306 -5.49 -13.25 -10.26
C ASP A 306 -4.69 -14.13 -11.22
N ARG A 307 -4.79 -15.45 -11.07
CA ARG A 307 -4.05 -16.43 -11.89
C ARG A 307 -4.50 -16.49 -13.34
N HIS A 308 -5.71 -16.01 -13.68
CA HIS A 308 -6.19 -16.00 -15.06
C HIS A 308 -5.55 -14.86 -15.86
N THR A 309 -5.55 -13.66 -15.30
CA THR A 309 -4.99 -12.48 -15.97
C THR A 309 -3.55 -12.19 -15.55
N PHE A 310 -3.03 -12.80 -14.49
CA PHE A 310 -1.76 -12.45 -13.87
C PHE A 310 -1.68 -10.94 -13.58
N MET A 311 -2.61 -10.46 -12.76
CA MET A 311 -2.70 -9.09 -12.32
C MET A 311 -2.98 -9.10 -10.82
N TRP A 312 -2.32 -8.23 -10.05
CA TRP A 312 -2.68 -8.06 -8.66
C TRP A 312 -4.10 -7.48 -8.55
N THR A 313 -4.80 -7.86 -7.49
CA THR A 313 -6.18 -7.48 -7.22
C THR A 313 -6.42 -7.60 -5.72
N ALA A 314 -7.52 -7.01 -5.24
CA ALA A 314 -8.06 -7.32 -3.93
C ALA A 314 -8.17 -8.84 -3.74
N ALA A 315 -7.73 -9.33 -2.58
CA ALA A 315 -7.90 -10.72 -2.21
C ALA A 315 -9.41 -11.08 -2.12
N PRO A 316 -9.80 -12.37 -2.13
CA PRO A 316 -11.19 -12.76 -1.96
C PRO A 316 -11.80 -12.13 -0.69
N PHE A 317 -13.04 -11.65 -0.82
CA PHE A 317 -13.78 -10.93 0.24
C PHE A 317 -13.21 -9.56 0.64
N VAL A 318 -12.25 -9.02 -0.10
CA VAL A 318 -11.71 -7.67 0.14
C VAL A 318 -12.36 -6.66 -0.80
N GLU A 319 -12.70 -5.51 -0.24
CA GLU A 319 -13.08 -4.30 -0.98
C GLU A 319 -12.00 -3.24 -0.72
N TYR A 320 -11.82 -2.34 -1.70
CA TYR A 320 -10.93 -1.19 -1.54
C TYR A 320 -11.67 -0.04 -0.87
N ASP A 321 -10.92 0.83 -0.19
CA ASP A 321 -11.37 2.12 0.34
C ASP A 321 -12.46 2.02 1.42
N HIS A 322 -12.13 1.32 2.52
CA HIS A 322 -13.01 1.17 3.67
C HIS A 322 -12.87 2.35 4.65
N ASP A 323 -13.92 3.16 4.76
CA ASP A 323 -14.03 4.28 5.71
C ASP A 323 -14.44 3.79 7.11
N PHE A 324 -13.52 3.84 8.09
CA PHE A 324 -13.81 3.45 9.48
C PHE A 324 -14.64 4.48 10.25
N ALA A 325 -14.66 5.75 9.83
CA ALA A 325 -15.45 6.78 10.49
C ALA A 325 -16.94 6.61 10.17
N LYS A 326 -17.26 6.22 8.93
CA LYS A 326 -18.62 5.95 8.49
C LYS A 326 -19.08 4.52 8.74
N TYR A 327 -18.19 3.55 8.54
CA TYR A 327 -18.44 2.13 8.70
C TYR A 327 -17.48 1.57 9.76
N PRO A 328 -17.76 1.80 11.06
CA PRO A 328 -16.90 1.31 12.14
C PRO A 328 -16.77 -0.21 12.08
N LEU A 329 -15.76 -0.78 12.73
CA LEU A 329 -15.53 -2.23 12.71
C LEU A 329 -16.78 -3.03 13.16
N ARG A 330 -17.55 -2.48 14.09
CA ARG A 330 -18.83 -3.04 14.58
C ARG A 330 -19.99 -3.04 13.58
N ASP A 331 -19.86 -2.41 12.41
CA ASP A 331 -20.90 -2.36 11.38
C ASP A 331 -21.07 -3.74 10.73
N ARG A 332 -22.23 -4.36 10.97
CA ARG A 332 -22.51 -5.74 10.55
C ARG A 332 -22.81 -5.89 9.06
N ASP A 333 -23.12 -4.80 8.38
CA ASP A 333 -23.52 -4.83 6.97
C ASP A 333 -22.32 -4.52 6.07
N ASN A 334 -21.56 -3.48 6.42
CA ASN A 334 -20.45 -2.96 5.62
C ASN A 334 -19.08 -3.50 6.07
N SER A 335 -18.87 -3.73 7.38
CA SER A 335 -17.55 -4.12 7.92
C SER A 335 -17.38 -5.62 8.13
N LYS A 336 -18.41 -6.45 7.90
CA LYS A 336 -18.38 -7.90 8.17
C LYS A 336 -17.15 -8.64 7.60
N ASN A 337 -16.69 -8.23 6.41
CA ASN A 337 -15.56 -8.90 5.75
C ASN A 337 -14.22 -8.54 6.40
N LEU A 338 -14.12 -7.43 7.14
CA LEU A 338 -12.93 -7.09 7.93
C LEU A 338 -12.71 -8.07 9.09
N HIS A 339 -13.71 -8.86 9.45
CA HIS A 339 -13.58 -9.91 10.46
C HIS A 339 -13.07 -11.23 9.91
N ARG A 340 -12.92 -11.37 8.58
CA ARG A 340 -12.27 -12.55 8.00
C ARG A 340 -10.74 -12.44 8.13
N ARG A 341 -10.08 -13.58 8.30
CA ARG A 341 -8.64 -13.66 8.03
C ARG A 341 -8.45 -13.61 6.51
N ILE A 342 -7.77 -12.58 6.04
CA ILE A 342 -7.45 -12.40 4.62
C ILE A 342 -6.04 -12.91 4.39
N ASP A 343 -5.93 -13.93 3.54
CA ASP A 343 -4.64 -14.43 3.08
C ASP A 343 -4.21 -13.67 1.83
N VAL A 344 -2.92 -13.31 1.78
CA VAL A 344 -2.32 -12.47 0.74
C VAL A 344 -1.21 -13.22 0.01
N GLU A 345 -0.83 -12.73 -1.16
CA GLU A 345 0.31 -13.26 -1.91
C GLU A 345 1.53 -12.32 -1.90
N GLY A 346 1.42 -11.19 -1.20
CA GLY A 346 2.43 -10.15 -1.11
C GLY A 346 1.91 -8.94 -0.33
N ASN A 347 2.79 -7.97 -0.11
CA ASN A 347 2.47 -6.69 0.50
C ASN A 347 3.36 -5.62 -0.15
N GLY A 348 2.80 -4.44 -0.39
CA GLY A 348 3.58 -3.31 -0.89
C GLY A 348 4.69 -2.90 0.09
N TRP A 349 5.72 -2.26 -0.45
CA TRP A 349 6.93 -1.91 0.32
C TRP A 349 6.84 -0.60 1.10
N TRP A 350 5.69 0.08 1.07
CA TRP A 350 5.38 1.20 1.97
C TRP A 350 5.57 0.83 3.45
N MET A 351 5.35 -0.44 3.81
CA MET A 351 5.71 -1.03 5.09
C MET A 351 5.78 -2.56 4.97
N CYS A 352 6.97 -3.15 4.92
CA CYS A 352 7.13 -4.60 4.86
C CYS A 352 8.38 -5.06 5.62
N MET A 353 8.19 -5.86 6.68
CA MET A 353 9.26 -6.46 7.46
C MET A 353 9.67 -7.79 6.87
N ILE A 354 10.94 -7.90 6.48
CA ILE A 354 11.53 -9.05 5.81
C ILE A 354 12.54 -9.70 6.76
N PRO A 355 12.42 -11.01 7.06
CA PRO A 355 13.46 -11.74 7.77
C PRO A 355 14.77 -11.66 6.99
N ARG A 356 15.87 -11.30 7.65
CA ARG A 356 17.20 -11.19 7.04
C ARG A 356 17.57 -12.47 6.29
N GLU A 357 17.34 -13.62 6.91
CA GLU A 357 17.60 -14.94 6.32
C GLU A 357 16.84 -15.17 5.00
N CYS A 358 15.66 -14.56 4.83
CA CYS A 358 14.90 -14.66 3.59
C CYS A 358 15.68 -13.97 2.46
N ALA A 359 16.09 -12.73 2.68
CA ALA A 359 16.88 -11.98 1.71
C ALA A 359 18.25 -12.61 1.42
N GLU A 360 18.90 -13.22 2.42
CA GLU A 360 20.13 -13.99 2.23
C GLU A 360 19.91 -15.23 1.35
N LYS A 361 18.76 -15.89 1.47
CA LYS A 361 18.43 -17.10 0.72
C LYS A 361 17.91 -16.83 -0.68
N ILE A 362 17.09 -15.80 -0.87
CA ILE A 362 16.43 -15.54 -2.16
C ILE A 362 17.09 -14.46 -2.99
N GLY A 363 17.97 -13.64 -2.41
CA GLY A 363 18.61 -12.51 -3.07
C GLY A 363 17.81 -11.20 -2.95
N LEU A 364 18.17 -10.23 -3.78
CA LEU A 364 17.67 -8.86 -3.80
C LEU A 364 16.42 -8.72 -4.70
N PRO A 365 15.72 -7.56 -4.65
CA PRO A 365 14.68 -7.19 -5.63
C PRO A 365 15.08 -7.39 -7.09
N MET A 366 14.10 -7.67 -7.95
CA MET A 366 14.30 -7.63 -9.40
C MET A 366 14.54 -6.20 -9.92
N PRO A 367 15.40 -5.98 -10.93
CA PRO A 367 15.73 -4.66 -11.47
C PRO A 367 14.62 -4.09 -12.37
N LEU A 368 13.49 -3.69 -11.78
CA LEU A 368 12.26 -3.34 -12.50
C LEU A 368 11.94 -1.84 -12.55
N PHE A 369 12.78 -0.99 -11.97
CA PHE A 369 12.54 0.44 -11.74
C PHE A 369 11.39 0.70 -10.75
N ILE A 370 10.13 0.45 -11.12
CA ILE A 370 8.97 0.55 -10.21
C ILE A 370 7.91 -0.51 -10.55
N LYS A 371 7.04 -0.84 -9.59
CA LYS A 371 5.89 -1.75 -9.73
C LYS A 371 6.32 -3.20 -9.95
N TRP A 372 5.53 -4.13 -9.41
CA TRP A 372 5.72 -5.59 -9.50
C TRP A 372 6.96 -6.16 -8.80
N ASP A 373 7.88 -5.31 -8.34
CA ASP A 373 9.07 -5.69 -7.59
C ASP A 373 8.73 -6.26 -6.21
N ASP A 374 7.78 -5.64 -5.52
CA ASP A 374 7.14 -6.15 -4.31
C ASP A 374 6.49 -7.52 -4.50
N TRP A 375 5.67 -7.65 -5.55
CA TRP A 375 4.95 -8.88 -5.88
C TRP A 375 5.88 -10.01 -6.32
N GLU A 376 6.90 -9.71 -7.12
CA GLU A 376 7.90 -10.69 -7.52
C GLU A 376 8.65 -11.22 -6.30
N PHE A 377 9.13 -10.33 -5.42
CA PHE A 377 9.85 -10.72 -4.22
C PHE A 377 8.99 -11.58 -3.32
N ALA A 378 7.72 -11.22 -3.10
CA ALA A 378 6.79 -12.00 -2.29
C ALA A 378 6.48 -13.39 -2.89
N LEU A 379 6.27 -13.47 -4.22
CA LEU A 379 6.06 -14.75 -4.90
C LEU A 379 7.30 -15.64 -4.86
N ARG A 380 8.50 -15.04 -4.91
CA ARG A 380 9.78 -15.76 -4.77
C ARG A 380 10.00 -16.22 -3.32
N ALA A 381 9.74 -15.36 -2.34
CA ALA A 381 9.79 -15.67 -0.91
C ALA A 381 8.87 -16.85 -0.55
N ALA A 382 7.61 -16.82 -1.03
CA ALA A 382 6.65 -17.89 -0.79
C ALA A 382 7.14 -19.24 -1.35
N LYS A 383 7.72 -19.26 -2.56
CA LYS A 383 8.35 -20.47 -3.14
C LYS A 383 9.52 -21.00 -2.32
N ALA A 384 10.23 -20.12 -1.60
CA ALA A 384 11.35 -20.47 -0.73
C ALA A 384 10.94 -20.85 0.71
N GLY A 385 9.63 -20.86 1.01
CA GLY A 385 9.07 -21.21 2.32
C GLY A 385 8.81 -20.02 3.24
N TYR A 386 8.90 -18.79 2.75
CA TYR A 386 8.64 -17.56 3.50
C TYR A 386 7.32 -16.92 3.03
N PRO A 387 6.18 -17.26 3.65
CA PRO A 387 4.90 -16.66 3.27
C PRO A 387 4.85 -15.17 3.64
N THR A 388 3.81 -14.48 3.17
CA THR A 388 3.54 -13.08 3.52
C THR A 388 2.24 -12.98 4.31
N ALA A 389 2.22 -12.12 5.33
CA ALA A 389 1.03 -11.77 6.09
C ALA A 389 0.87 -10.25 6.14
N THR A 390 -0.22 -9.73 5.57
CA THR A 390 -0.66 -8.34 5.78
C THR A 390 -1.53 -8.31 7.04
N VAL A 391 -1.08 -7.64 8.09
CA VAL A 391 -1.69 -7.77 9.42
C VAL A 391 -2.48 -6.52 9.78
N PRO A 392 -3.81 -6.64 9.98
CA PRO A 392 -4.64 -5.51 10.39
C PRO A 392 -4.18 -4.87 11.69
N GLY A 393 -4.27 -3.54 11.76
CA GLY A 393 -3.77 -2.75 12.89
C GLY A 393 -2.26 -2.47 12.82
N ILE A 394 -1.53 -3.03 11.85
CA ILE A 394 -0.19 -2.56 11.45
C ILE A 394 -0.38 -1.69 10.22
N ALA A 395 -0.15 -0.39 10.33
CA ALA A 395 -0.33 0.51 9.20
C ALA A 395 0.53 1.76 9.25
N ILE A 396 0.65 2.35 8.06
CA ILE A 396 1.10 3.73 7.84
C ILE A 396 0.01 4.46 7.05
N TRP A 397 0.09 5.79 6.97
CA TRP A 397 -0.68 6.56 6.00
C TRP A 397 0.17 6.88 4.79
N HIS A 398 -0.34 6.65 3.58
CA HIS A 398 0.34 6.93 2.32
C HIS A 398 -0.69 7.33 1.24
N MET A 399 -0.24 7.99 0.17
CA MET A 399 -1.14 8.39 -0.92
C MET A 399 -1.71 7.17 -1.64
N ALA A 400 -3.04 7.04 -1.64
CA ALA A 400 -3.73 5.96 -2.33
C ALA A 400 -3.61 6.06 -3.86
N TRP A 401 -3.87 4.93 -4.52
CA TRP A 401 -3.80 4.79 -5.98
C TRP A 401 -4.99 5.45 -6.67
N SER A 402 -6.14 5.56 -5.99
CA SER A 402 -7.37 6.21 -6.47
C SER A 402 -7.15 7.65 -6.94
N ASP A 403 -6.14 8.31 -6.37
CA ASP A 403 -5.82 9.72 -6.57
C ASP A 403 -4.66 9.92 -7.57
N LYS A 404 -4.24 8.84 -8.27
CA LYS A 404 -3.11 8.83 -9.23
C LYS A 404 -3.55 8.39 -10.64
N ASP A 405 -2.95 8.99 -11.66
CA ASP A 405 -3.11 8.62 -13.09
C ASP A 405 -2.17 7.46 -13.51
N ASP A 406 -1.76 6.60 -12.59
CA ASP A 406 -0.64 5.66 -12.81
C ASP A 406 -0.94 4.54 -13.82
N ALA A 407 -2.21 4.27 -14.10
CA ALA A 407 -2.64 3.34 -15.13
C ALA A 407 -2.65 3.93 -16.55
N ILE A 408 -2.42 5.25 -16.71
CA ILE A 408 -2.43 5.93 -18.02
C ILE A 408 -1.18 6.78 -18.31
N ASP A 409 -0.45 7.21 -17.28
CA ASP A 409 0.77 8.00 -17.44
C ASP A 409 2.00 7.13 -17.80
N TRP A 410 3.19 7.68 -17.59
CA TRP A 410 4.46 6.98 -17.83
C TRP A 410 4.60 5.66 -17.04
N GLN A 411 3.89 5.50 -15.92
CA GLN A 411 3.91 4.29 -15.12
C GLN A 411 3.24 3.11 -15.84
N ALA A 412 2.32 3.37 -16.78
CA ALA A 412 1.67 2.33 -17.57
C ALA A 412 2.66 1.47 -18.40
N TYR A 413 3.80 2.05 -18.79
CA TYR A 413 4.92 1.31 -19.39
C TYR A 413 5.47 0.27 -18.41
N PHE A 414 5.78 0.67 -17.18
CA PHE A 414 6.34 -0.21 -16.15
C PHE A 414 5.31 -1.25 -15.69
N HIS A 415 4.04 -0.87 -15.52
CA HIS A 415 2.95 -1.80 -15.20
C HIS A 415 2.89 -2.96 -16.19
N LEU A 416 2.90 -2.69 -17.50
CA LEU A 416 2.79 -3.76 -18.50
C LEU A 416 4.09 -4.54 -18.67
N ARG A 417 5.23 -3.86 -18.80
CA ARG A 417 6.54 -4.51 -18.97
C ARG A 417 6.80 -5.47 -17.81
N ASN A 418 6.67 -4.97 -16.58
CA ASN A 418 7.02 -5.73 -15.39
C ASN A 418 5.99 -6.83 -15.10
N ARG A 419 4.70 -6.63 -15.43
CA ARG A 419 3.71 -7.72 -15.43
C ARG A 419 4.14 -8.89 -16.30
N LEU A 420 4.60 -8.61 -17.53
CA LEU A 420 5.05 -9.65 -18.46
C LEU A 420 6.33 -10.33 -17.97
N VAL A 421 7.29 -9.57 -17.43
CA VAL A 421 8.52 -10.11 -16.82
C VAL A 421 8.16 -11.06 -15.67
N VAL A 422 7.39 -10.60 -14.68
CA VAL A 422 7.04 -11.42 -13.50
C VAL A 422 6.14 -12.59 -13.89
N ALA A 423 5.23 -12.42 -14.84
CA ALA A 423 4.44 -13.52 -15.39
C ALA A 423 5.35 -14.58 -16.03
N SER A 424 6.38 -14.18 -16.77
CA SER A 424 7.29 -15.14 -17.41
C SER A 424 8.05 -16.00 -16.40
N ILE A 425 8.33 -15.45 -15.21
CA ILE A 425 9.02 -16.14 -14.12
C ILE A 425 8.03 -17.02 -13.33
N HIS A 426 6.90 -16.46 -12.90
CA HIS A 426 6.02 -17.08 -11.89
C HIS A 426 4.71 -17.68 -12.42
N HIS A 427 4.27 -17.37 -13.64
CA HIS A 427 3.03 -17.93 -14.20
C HIS A 427 3.29 -19.26 -14.90
N ASP A 428 2.68 -20.33 -14.42
CA ASP A 428 2.73 -21.64 -15.07
C ASP A 428 1.56 -21.94 -16.02
N GLY A 429 0.50 -21.14 -15.96
CA GLY A 429 -0.70 -21.32 -16.76
C GLY A 429 -0.61 -20.79 -18.20
N PRO A 430 -1.71 -20.90 -18.96
CA PRO A 430 -1.79 -20.35 -20.30
C PRO A 430 -1.73 -18.81 -20.29
N ILE A 431 -1.10 -18.22 -21.30
CA ILE A 431 -0.99 -16.76 -21.46
C ILE A 431 -2.29 -16.11 -21.97
N GLY A 432 -3.25 -16.89 -22.45
CA GLY A 432 -4.44 -16.39 -23.16
C GLY A 432 -5.24 -15.33 -22.38
N GLY A 433 -5.42 -15.52 -21.07
CA GLY A 433 -6.12 -14.55 -20.21
C GLY A 433 -5.36 -13.22 -20.06
N ILE A 434 -4.03 -13.29 -19.96
CA ILE A 434 -3.15 -12.10 -19.95
C ILE A 434 -3.32 -11.32 -21.26
N LEU A 435 -3.23 -12.00 -22.40
CA LEU A 435 -3.37 -11.36 -23.73
C LEU A 435 -4.76 -10.76 -23.95
N GLN A 436 -5.81 -11.43 -23.50
CA GLN A 436 -7.18 -10.90 -23.57
C GLN A 436 -7.34 -9.66 -22.69
N SER A 437 -6.78 -9.68 -21.48
CA SER A 437 -6.75 -8.54 -20.56
C SER A 437 -6.04 -7.35 -21.20
N MET A 438 -4.86 -7.56 -21.80
CA MET A 438 -4.11 -6.54 -22.55
C MET A 438 -4.93 -5.96 -23.70
N ALA A 439 -5.48 -6.81 -24.58
CA ALA A 439 -6.27 -6.36 -25.73
C ALA A 439 -7.50 -5.53 -25.31
N LYS A 440 -8.16 -5.91 -24.22
CA LYS A 440 -9.30 -5.16 -23.66
C LYS A 440 -8.85 -3.79 -23.13
N ALA A 441 -7.71 -3.71 -22.44
CA ALA A 441 -7.15 -2.46 -21.94
C ALA A 441 -6.75 -1.53 -23.10
N THR A 442 -6.03 -2.05 -24.12
CA THR A 442 -5.68 -1.28 -25.32
C THR A 442 -6.91 -0.72 -26.02
N ALA A 443 -7.96 -1.53 -26.23
CA ALA A 443 -9.20 -1.06 -26.82
C ALA A 443 -9.85 0.07 -25.99
N LYS A 444 -9.82 -0.04 -24.65
CA LYS A 444 -10.31 1.01 -23.76
C LYS A 444 -9.49 2.30 -23.91
N HIS A 445 -8.16 2.24 -23.88
CA HIS A 445 -7.28 3.41 -24.02
C HIS A 445 -7.50 4.13 -25.36
N LEU A 446 -7.58 3.38 -26.47
CA LEU A 446 -7.88 3.94 -27.78
C LEU A 446 -9.24 4.66 -27.83
N LEU A 447 -10.27 4.08 -27.19
CA LEU A 447 -11.59 4.71 -27.07
C LEU A 447 -11.58 5.93 -26.14
N CYS A 448 -10.69 5.96 -25.16
CA CYS A 448 -10.49 7.09 -24.25
C CYS A 448 -9.52 8.15 -24.79
N LEU A 449 -9.04 8.00 -26.03
CA LEU A 449 -8.08 8.92 -26.67
C LEU A 449 -6.73 9.01 -25.92
N GLU A 450 -6.35 7.93 -25.25
CA GLU A 450 -5.10 7.77 -24.48
C GLU A 450 -4.02 7.14 -25.38
N TYR A 451 -3.64 7.87 -26.42
CA TYR A 451 -2.75 7.36 -27.47
C TYR A 451 -1.31 7.23 -27.00
N SER A 452 -0.85 8.15 -26.15
CA SER A 452 0.48 8.06 -25.52
C SER A 452 0.61 6.78 -24.70
N THR A 453 -0.43 6.41 -23.93
CA THR A 453 -0.47 5.19 -23.12
C THR A 453 -0.30 3.93 -23.98
N VAL A 454 -0.99 3.85 -25.13
CA VAL A 454 -0.84 2.70 -26.04
C VAL A 454 0.56 2.65 -26.65
N ALA A 455 1.13 3.79 -27.05
CA ALA A 455 2.47 3.85 -27.62
C ALA A 455 3.54 3.36 -26.63
N ILE A 456 3.49 3.82 -25.37
CA ILE A 456 4.44 3.38 -24.35
C ILE A 456 4.16 1.93 -23.90
N GLN A 457 2.92 1.44 -23.96
CA GLN A 457 2.62 0.01 -23.75
C GLN A 457 3.19 -0.86 -24.89
N ASN A 458 3.18 -0.38 -26.13
CA ASN A 458 3.86 -1.07 -27.24
C ASN A 458 5.37 -1.13 -26.98
N GLU A 459 5.97 -0.04 -26.51
CA GLU A 459 7.39 -0.01 -26.13
C GLU A 459 7.69 -0.96 -24.96
N ALA A 460 6.81 -1.04 -23.97
CA ALA A 460 6.91 -1.98 -22.85
C ALA A 460 6.98 -3.44 -23.33
N ILE A 461 6.18 -3.80 -24.35
CA ILE A 461 6.21 -5.14 -24.94
C ILE A 461 7.54 -5.37 -25.67
N ARG A 462 8.05 -4.40 -26.41
CA ARG A 462 9.35 -4.51 -27.09
C ARG A 462 10.49 -4.73 -26.10
N ASP A 463 10.54 -3.93 -25.05
CA ASP A 463 11.58 -4.03 -24.02
C ASP A 463 11.48 -5.36 -23.25
N PHE A 464 10.28 -5.90 -23.02
CA PHE A 464 10.10 -7.26 -22.49
C PHE A 464 10.66 -8.33 -23.44
N LEU A 465 10.34 -8.26 -24.74
CA LEU A 465 10.75 -9.21 -25.77
C LEU A 465 12.25 -9.17 -26.09
N ALA A 466 12.93 -8.07 -25.72
CA ALA A 466 14.38 -7.92 -25.83
C ALA A 466 15.15 -8.70 -24.75
N GLY A 467 14.47 -9.18 -23.70
CA GLY A 467 15.01 -10.15 -22.75
C GLY A 467 15.60 -9.58 -21.45
N PRO A 468 16.04 -10.46 -20.53
CA PRO A 468 16.42 -10.10 -19.17
C PRO A 468 17.59 -9.12 -19.05
N ASP A 469 18.64 -9.27 -19.86
CA ASP A 469 19.81 -8.38 -19.81
C ASP A 469 19.45 -6.95 -20.23
N HIS A 470 18.56 -6.84 -21.23
CA HIS A 470 18.02 -5.55 -21.67
C HIS A 470 17.25 -4.86 -20.55
N ILE A 471 16.38 -5.58 -19.82
CA ILE A 471 15.63 -5.02 -18.69
C ILE A 471 16.55 -4.39 -17.65
N ARG A 472 17.65 -5.07 -17.29
CA ARG A 472 18.65 -4.53 -16.35
C ARG A 472 19.32 -3.27 -16.88
N SER A 473 19.75 -3.29 -18.15
CA SER A 473 20.43 -2.15 -18.79
C SER A 473 19.57 -0.89 -18.90
N LEU A 474 18.24 -1.05 -18.87
CA LEU A 474 17.28 0.03 -18.98
C LEU A 474 17.01 0.77 -17.67
N LEU A 475 17.41 0.25 -16.51
CA LEU A 475 17.13 0.86 -15.19
C LEU A 475 17.37 2.39 -15.17
N PRO A 476 18.55 2.91 -15.57
CA PRO A 476 18.81 4.35 -15.51
C PRO A 476 18.18 5.17 -16.65
N THR A 477 17.72 4.53 -17.74
CA THR A 477 17.35 5.23 -18.99
C THR A 477 15.88 5.08 -19.39
N ALA A 478 15.15 4.12 -18.81
CA ALA A 478 13.76 3.84 -19.18
C ALA A 478 12.83 5.04 -18.94
N LEU A 479 12.90 5.67 -17.77
CA LEU A 479 12.02 6.80 -17.45
C LEU A 479 12.23 8.00 -18.40
N PRO A 480 13.47 8.50 -18.63
CA PRO A 480 13.72 9.55 -19.62
C PRO A 480 13.24 9.19 -21.03
N LYS A 481 13.49 7.96 -21.49
CA LYS A 481 13.04 7.46 -22.81
C LYS A 481 11.51 7.55 -22.94
N ILE A 482 10.77 7.10 -21.94
CA ILE A 482 9.31 7.11 -21.94
C ILE A 482 8.74 8.52 -21.79
N ALA A 483 9.35 9.36 -20.95
CA ALA A 483 8.98 10.77 -20.84
C ALA A 483 9.12 11.51 -22.17
N GLU A 484 10.22 11.27 -22.91
CA GLU A 484 10.44 11.88 -24.22
C GLU A 484 9.43 11.39 -25.26
N MET A 485 9.16 10.08 -25.33
CA MET A 485 8.15 9.53 -26.23
C MET A 485 6.77 10.17 -26.02
N ARG A 486 6.38 10.39 -24.77
CA ARG A 486 5.07 10.96 -24.41
C ARG A 486 4.91 12.42 -24.86
N LYS A 487 5.99 13.20 -24.97
CA LYS A 487 5.91 14.60 -25.46
C LYS A 487 5.37 14.70 -26.89
N GLY A 488 5.49 13.64 -27.69
CA GLY A 488 4.94 13.57 -29.04
C GLY A 488 3.40 13.45 -29.12
N PHE A 489 2.71 13.38 -27.98
CA PHE A 489 1.28 13.09 -27.90
C PHE A 489 0.53 14.17 -27.10
N PRO A 490 -0.48 14.83 -27.69
CA PRO A 490 -1.29 15.85 -26.99
C PRO A 490 -1.97 15.35 -25.71
N ASP A 491 -2.35 14.06 -25.66
CA ASP A 491 -2.97 13.45 -24.47
C ASP A 491 -2.01 13.27 -23.28
N ALA A 492 -0.72 13.57 -23.44
CA ALA A 492 0.29 13.51 -22.39
C ALA A 492 0.98 14.86 -22.08
N VAL A 493 0.65 15.91 -22.83
CA VAL A 493 1.18 17.26 -22.56
C VAL A 493 0.24 17.96 -21.60
N VAL A 494 0.69 18.09 -20.35
CA VAL A 494 -0.08 18.75 -19.29
C VAL A 494 -0.01 20.27 -19.46
N LEU A 495 -1.17 20.89 -19.59
CA LEU A 495 -1.35 22.33 -19.54
C LEU A 495 -1.78 22.75 -18.12
N PRO A 496 -1.33 23.91 -17.62
CA PRO A 496 -1.74 24.41 -16.31
C PRO A 496 -3.24 24.57 -16.17
N SER A 497 -3.93 25.02 -17.23
CA SER A 497 -5.37 25.26 -17.19
C SER A 497 -6.04 25.01 -18.53
N ALA A 498 -7.31 24.60 -18.50
CA ALA A 498 -8.15 24.60 -19.70
C ALA A 498 -8.35 26.01 -20.29
N GLN A 499 -8.08 27.07 -19.52
CA GLN A 499 -8.10 28.46 -20.01
C GLN A 499 -6.93 28.79 -20.94
N ASP A 500 -5.88 27.97 -20.95
CA ASP A 500 -4.76 28.12 -21.89
C ASP A 500 -5.14 27.64 -23.31
N LEU A 501 -6.35 27.12 -23.48
CA LEU A 501 -6.95 26.71 -24.74
C LEU A 501 -8.19 27.58 -25.07
N PRO A 502 -8.63 27.62 -26.34
CA PRO A 502 -9.88 28.28 -26.70
C PRO A 502 -11.07 27.78 -25.89
N ARG A 503 -12.01 28.68 -25.60
CA ARG A 503 -13.25 28.32 -24.91
C ARG A 503 -13.96 27.19 -25.66
N THR A 504 -14.43 26.19 -24.91
CA THR A 504 -15.08 25.01 -25.48
C THR A 504 -16.26 25.37 -26.38
N SER A 505 -16.48 24.62 -27.47
CA SER A 505 -17.67 24.78 -28.31
C SER A 505 -18.98 24.39 -27.59
N GLY A 506 -18.89 23.53 -26.56
CA GLY A 506 -20.02 23.07 -25.76
C GLY A 506 -20.84 21.95 -26.41
N GLU A 507 -20.44 21.48 -27.61
CA GLU A 507 -21.16 20.45 -28.37
C GLU A 507 -21.21 19.10 -27.65
N ALA A 508 -20.26 18.82 -26.76
CA ALA A 508 -20.09 17.53 -26.08
C ALA A 508 -20.37 17.58 -24.56
N THR A 509 -20.81 18.71 -24.00
CA THR A 509 -21.00 18.86 -22.54
C THR A 509 -22.03 17.88 -21.96
N GLY A 510 -23.05 17.49 -22.73
CA GLY A 510 -24.05 16.51 -22.31
C GLY A 510 -23.56 15.04 -22.35
N LEU A 511 -22.38 14.77 -22.91
CA LEU A 511 -21.79 13.43 -22.97
C LEU A 511 -21.00 13.17 -21.68
N GLY A 512 -21.41 12.17 -20.88
CA GLY A 512 -20.73 11.83 -19.63
C GLY A 512 -21.61 12.02 -18.39
N VAL A 513 -22.62 12.89 -18.47
CA VAL A 513 -23.56 13.22 -17.37
C VAL A 513 -24.25 11.98 -16.78
N ASN A 514 -24.60 11.00 -17.61
CA ASN A 514 -25.26 9.78 -17.17
C ASN A 514 -24.43 8.55 -17.54
N GLU A 515 -23.98 7.81 -16.53
CA GLU A 515 -23.34 6.52 -16.74
C GLU A 515 -24.33 5.51 -17.33
N PRO A 516 -23.97 4.77 -18.39
CA PRO A 516 -24.82 3.72 -18.95
C PRO A 516 -24.87 2.50 -18.02
N LYS A 517 -25.84 2.47 -17.09
CA LYS A 517 -25.99 1.37 -16.12
C LYS A 517 -26.59 0.09 -16.72
N ASN A 518 -27.59 0.20 -17.61
CA ASN A 518 -28.28 -0.95 -18.19
C ASN A 518 -27.65 -1.44 -19.53
N PRO A 519 -27.87 -2.71 -19.94
CA PRO A 519 -27.24 -3.28 -21.14
C PRO A 519 -27.56 -2.54 -22.44
N VAL A 520 -28.80 -2.08 -22.61
CA VAL A 520 -29.23 -1.36 -23.82
C VAL A 520 -28.47 -0.03 -23.96
N ALA A 521 -28.34 0.72 -22.86
CA ALA A 521 -27.59 1.96 -22.83
C ALA A 521 -26.10 1.74 -23.13
N LYS A 522 -25.49 0.66 -22.59
CA LYS A 522 -24.10 0.29 -22.88
C LYS A 522 -23.88 -0.03 -24.36
N ILE A 523 -24.78 -0.81 -24.97
CA ILE A 523 -24.72 -1.13 -26.40
C ILE A 523 -24.86 0.13 -27.25
N LYS A 524 -25.81 1.02 -26.92
CA LYS A 524 -26.00 2.29 -27.64
C LYS A 524 -24.77 3.19 -27.54
N ALA A 525 -24.17 3.29 -26.35
CA ALA A 525 -22.94 4.07 -26.14
C ALA A 525 -21.77 3.49 -26.94
N LEU A 526 -21.59 2.17 -26.91
CA LEU A 526 -20.55 1.47 -27.68
C LEU A 526 -20.74 1.63 -29.18
N ALA A 527 -21.95 1.44 -29.70
CA ALA A 527 -22.26 1.64 -31.11
C ALA A 527 -21.99 3.09 -31.56
N GLY A 528 -22.33 4.06 -30.71
CA GLY A 528 -22.01 5.48 -30.93
C GLY A 528 -20.50 5.72 -30.98
N ALA A 529 -19.74 5.15 -30.05
CA ALA A 529 -18.28 5.27 -30.01
C ALA A 529 -17.61 4.61 -31.23
N VAL A 530 -18.05 3.41 -31.62
CA VAL A 530 -17.57 2.73 -32.83
C VAL A 530 -17.88 3.56 -34.08
N ARG A 531 -19.12 4.03 -34.25
CA ARG A 531 -19.51 4.88 -35.38
C ARG A 531 -18.65 6.14 -35.46
N ASN A 532 -18.37 6.78 -34.31
CA ASN A 532 -17.52 7.96 -34.25
C ASN A 532 -16.07 7.66 -34.64
N ASN A 533 -15.51 6.54 -34.18
CA ASN A 533 -14.13 6.17 -34.48
C ASN A 533 -13.92 5.68 -35.93
N LEU A 534 -14.98 5.29 -36.64
CA LEU A 534 -14.90 4.93 -38.06
C LEU A 534 -14.88 6.13 -39.02
N ARG A 535 -15.39 7.30 -38.60
CA ARG A 535 -15.40 8.53 -39.41
C ARG A 535 -14.10 9.33 -39.23
N PRO A 536 -13.70 10.17 -40.21
CA PRO A 536 -12.67 11.19 -39.99
C PRO A 536 -13.02 12.10 -38.79
N ALA A 537 -12.00 12.61 -38.10
CA ALA A 537 -12.19 13.65 -37.08
C ALA A 537 -12.42 15.00 -37.75
N ASP A 538 -13.26 15.83 -37.14
CA ASP A 538 -13.38 17.23 -37.54
C ASP A 538 -12.18 18.02 -36.99
N PRO A 539 -11.30 18.57 -37.85
CA PRO A 539 -10.06 19.22 -37.42
C PRO A 539 -10.30 20.46 -36.55
N ARG A 540 -11.48 21.09 -36.62
CA ARG A 540 -11.84 22.22 -35.75
C ARG A 540 -11.77 21.83 -34.28
N HIS A 541 -12.04 20.57 -33.95
CA HIS A 541 -12.02 20.06 -32.58
C HIS A 541 -10.61 19.73 -32.06
N HIS A 542 -9.57 19.93 -32.86
CA HIS A 542 -8.18 19.88 -32.40
C HIS A 542 -7.65 21.27 -32.02
N GLU A 543 -8.31 22.33 -32.50
CA GLU A 543 -8.02 23.71 -32.11
C GLU A 543 -8.94 24.17 -30.98
N VAL A 544 -10.25 23.88 -31.08
CA VAL A 544 -11.27 24.27 -30.10
C VAL A 544 -11.87 23.04 -29.44
N PRO A 545 -11.65 22.81 -28.13
CA PRO A 545 -12.18 21.63 -27.44
C PRO A 545 -13.72 21.60 -27.47
N GLN A 546 -14.30 20.42 -27.60
CA GLN A 546 -15.77 20.27 -27.59
C GLN A 546 -16.36 20.41 -26.18
N ALA A 547 -15.59 20.01 -25.16
CA ALA A 547 -15.92 20.07 -23.74
C ALA A 547 -14.64 19.98 -22.90
N ASN A 548 -14.80 20.29 -21.61
CA ASN A 548 -13.80 20.06 -20.57
C ASN A 548 -14.37 18.99 -19.62
N TYR A 549 -13.68 17.87 -19.46
CA TYR A 549 -14.14 16.76 -18.62
C TYR A 549 -13.31 16.59 -17.35
N PRO A 550 -13.94 16.52 -16.17
CA PRO A 550 -13.29 15.98 -14.98
C PRO A 550 -13.07 14.46 -15.13
N PRO A 551 -12.20 13.85 -14.31
CA PRO A 551 -11.86 12.42 -14.43
C PRO A 551 -13.06 11.47 -14.30
N ILE A 552 -14.07 11.85 -13.49
CA ILE A 552 -15.28 11.04 -13.31
C ILE A 552 -16.13 10.95 -14.59
N GLU A 553 -16.11 12.00 -15.42
CA GLU A 553 -16.84 12.08 -16.69
C GLU A 553 -16.00 11.58 -17.87
N ALA A 554 -14.67 11.56 -17.74
CA ALA A 554 -13.70 11.10 -18.74
C ALA A 554 -13.65 9.57 -18.86
N ARG A 555 -14.75 8.96 -19.31
CA ARG A 555 -14.90 7.50 -19.45
C ARG A 555 -15.08 7.09 -20.92
N TRP A 556 -14.86 5.82 -21.23
CA TRP A 556 -14.94 5.30 -22.62
C TRP A 556 -16.26 5.62 -23.34
N PHE A 557 -17.36 5.69 -22.58
CA PHE A 557 -18.68 5.97 -23.15
C PHE A 557 -18.89 7.46 -23.48
N SER A 558 -18.15 8.40 -22.90
CA SER A 558 -18.15 9.82 -23.30
C SER A 558 -17.05 10.06 -24.33
N LEU A 559 -15.80 9.74 -23.98
CA LEU A 559 -14.61 9.99 -24.79
C LEU A 559 -14.61 9.29 -26.16
N GLY A 560 -15.22 8.11 -26.26
CA GLY A 560 -15.33 7.41 -27.54
C GLY A 560 -16.20 8.14 -28.58
N ARG A 561 -16.96 9.15 -28.17
CA ARG A 561 -17.94 9.88 -29.00
C ARG A 561 -17.54 11.33 -29.32
N VAL A 562 -16.33 11.75 -28.96
CA VAL A 562 -15.80 13.09 -29.23
C VAL A 562 -14.61 13.05 -30.19
N ASP A 563 -14.21 14.21 -30.70
CA ASP A 563 -13.09 14.44 -31.60
C ASP A 563 -11.96 15.21 -30.92
N GLY A 564 -12.27 16.06 -29.94
CA GLY A 564 -11.26 16.63 -29.05
C GLY A 564 -11.85 17.30 -27.82
N VAL A 565 -11.25 17.04 -26.66
CA VAL A 565 -11.70 17.52 -25.34
C VAL A 565 -10.51 17.71 -24.42
N THR A 566 -10.65 18.60 -23.44
CA THR A 566 -9.70 18.62 -22.32
C THR A 566 -10.14 17.64 -21.25
N VAL A 567 -9.17 16.97 -20.62
CA VAL A 567 -9.41 16.09 -19.48
C VAL A 567 -8.48 16.51 -18.35
N THR A 568 -9.04 16.78 -17.18
CA THR A 568 -8.25 17.12 -15.99
C THR A 568 -7.41 15.92 -15.55
N THR A 569 -6.17 16.16 -15.12
CA THR A 569 -5.32 15.14 -14.49
C THR A 569 -5.93 14.68 -13.15
N ALA A 570 -5.65 13.46 -12.72
CA ALA A 570 -6.19 12.90 -11.48
C ALA A 570 -5.84 13.74 -10.24
N ASP A 571 -4.65 14.33 -10.21
CA ASP A 571 -4.20 15.22 -9.12
C ASP A 571 -4.86 16.61 -9.13
N GLY A 572 -5.68 16.91 -10.16
CA GLY A 572 -6.37 18.18 -10.32
C GLY A 572 -5.48 19.37 -10.66
N ARG A 573 -4.18 19.17 -10.93
CA ARG A 573 -3.19 20.25 -11.11
C ARG A 573 -3.06 20.74 -12.55
N GLY A 574 -3.70 20.09 -13.51
CA GLY A 574 -3.69 20.51 -14.90
C GLY A 574 -4.70 19.77 -15.76
N VAL A 575 -4.61 19.99 -17.08
CA VAL A 575 -5.44 19.30 -18.07
C VAL A 575 -4.58 18.81 -19.23
N VAL A 576 -5.01 17.74 -19.90
CA VAL A 576 -4.45 17.27 -21.17
C VAL A 576 -5.46 17.47 -22.29
N TYR A 577 -5.00 17.81 -23.49
CA TYR A 577 -5.88 17.96 -24.65
C TYR A 577 -5.90 16.66 -25.43
N ARG A 578 -6.92 15.84 -25.19
CA ARG A 578 -7.10 14.57 -25.91
C ARG A 578 -7.77 14.80 -27.25
N GLN A 579 -7.18 14.26 -28.31
CA GLN A 579 -7.59 14.51 -29.68
C GLN A 579 -7.73 13.19 -30.44
N ARG A 580 -8.88 12.98 -31.07
CA ARG A 580 -9.15 11.79 -31.87
C ARG A 580 -8.47 11.91 -33.22
N ASP A 581 -7.72 10.88 -33.57
CA ASP A 581 -7.08 10.73 -34.87
C ASP A 581 -7.23 9.27 -35.30
N ARG A 582 -8.05 9.05 -36.34
CA ARG A 582 -8.39 7.70 -36.81
C ARG A 582 -7.16 6.95 -37.30
N ASP A 583 -6.29 7.61 -38.06
CA ASP A 583 -5.18 6.94 -38.71
C ASP A 583 -4.09 6.61 -37.67
N LYS A 584 -3.86 7.50 -36.70
CA LYS A 584 -3.03 7.22 -35.51
C LYS A 584 -3.60 6.10 -34.66
N MET A 585 -4.90 6.10 -34.37
CA MET A 585 -5.58 5.04 -33.63
C MET A 585 -5.39 3.68 -34.30
N ILE A 586 -5.61 3.60 -35.62
CA ILE A 586 -5.44 2.37 -36.41
C ILE A 586 -3.98 1.92 -36.41
N ALA A 587 -3.02 2.85 -36.56
CA ALA A 587 -1.60 2.52 -36.54
C ALA A 587 -1.19 1.90 -35.20
N LEU A 588 -1.55 2.55 -34.07
CA LEU A 588 -1.28 2.05 -32.72
C LEU A 588 -1.96 0.71 -32.45
N ALA A 589 -3.20 0.52 -32.90
CA ALA A 589 -3.93 -0.73 -32.76
C ALA A 589 -3.28 -1.89 -33.53
N ARG A 590 -2.83 -1.63 -34.77
CA ARG A 590 -2.13 -2.62 -35.60
C ARG A 590 -0.78 -3.01 -35.01
N GLU A 591 -0.02 -2.02 -34.55
CA GLU A 591 1.26 -2.24 -33.87
C GLU A 591 1.07 -3.08 -32.60
N SER A 592 0.09 -2.70 -31.75
CA SER A 592 -0.23 -3.44 -30.52
C SER A 592 -0.66 -4.87 -30.82
N ALA A 593 -1.50 -5.09 -31.85
CA ALA A 593 -1.92 -6.43 -32.25
C ALA A 593 -0.76 -7.30 -32.75
N ALA A 594 0.19 -6.70 -33.49
CA ALA A 594 1.39 -7.40 -33.95
C ALA A 594 2.29 -7.79 -32.77
N LEU A 595 2.51 -6.88 -31.82
CA LEU A 595 3.31 -7.13 -30.61
C LEU A 595 2.65 -8.16 -29.68
N VAL A 596 1.33 -8.09 -29.48
CA VAL A 596 0.56 -9.08 -28.72
C VAL A 596 0.67 -10.47 -29.35
N LYS A 597 0.65 -10.55 -30.68
CA LYS A 597 0.90 -11.80 -31.40
C LYS A 597 2.33 -12.29 -31.18
N GLU A 598 3.32 -11.42 -31.27
CA GLU A 598 4.72 -11.80 -31.01
C GLU A 598 4.92 -12.31 -29.58
N VAL A 599 4.34 -11.63 -28.57
CA VAL A 599 4.32 -12.12 -27.19
C VAL A 599 3.69 -13.50 -27.11
N LYS A 600 2.52 -13.73 -27.73
CA LYS A 600 1.89 -15.05 -27.73
C LYS A 600 2.83 -16.14 -28.25
N ASP A 601 3.50 -15.86 -29.36
CA ASP A 601 4.34 -16.83 -30.07
C ASP A 601 5.68 -17.06 -29.33
N ARG A 602 6.27 -16.01 -28.74
CA ARG A 602 7.58 -16.06 -28.06
C ARG A 602 7.50 -16.20 -26.54
N PHE A 603 6.33 -16.21 -25.91
CA PHE A 603 6.25 -16.30 -24.45
C PHE A 603 6.96 -17.53 -23.86
N PRO A 604 6.90 -18.75 -24.44
CA PRO A 604 7.67 -19.89 -23.93
C PRO A 604 9.18 -19.64 -23.93
N GLU A 605 9.71 -19.00 -24.96
CA GLU A 605 11.12 -18.56 -25.06
C GLU A 605 11.43 -17.55 -23.95
N MET A 606 10.58 -16.53 -23.77
CA MET A 606 10.75 -15.53 -22.71
C MET A 606 10.71 -16.16 -21.32
N ARG A 607 9.79 -17.08 -21.05
CA ARG A 607 9.75 -17.84 -19.79
C ARG A 607 11.07 -18.54 -19.51
N ALA A 608 11.64 -19.22 -20.51
CA ALA A 608 12.92 -19.89 -20.35
C ALA A 608 14.07 -18.89 -20.09
N ALA A 609 14.15 -17.81 -20.88
CA ALA A 609 15.19 -16.80 -20.76
C ALA A 609 15.16 -16.08 -19.40
N TYR A 610 14.00 -15.57 -18.98
CA TYR A 610 13.87 -14.86 -17.71
C TYR A 610 14.08 -15.78 -16.51
N ARG A 611 13.61 -17.04 -16.55
CA ARG A 611 13.88 -18.01 -15.47
C ARG A 611 15.36 -18.37 -15.37
N ALA A 612 16.05 -18.51 -16.50
CA ALA A 612 17.49 -18.78 -16.53
C ALA A 612 18.31 -17.63 -15.95
N ALA A 613 17.92 -16.38 -16.23
CA ALA A 613 18.60 -15.19 -15.75
C ALA A 613 18.17 -14.76 -14.33
N HIS A 614 17.11 -15.33 -13.76
CA HIS A 614 16.48 -14.84 -12.52
C HIS A 614 17.42 -14.80 -11.32
N ALA A 615 18.24 -15.86 -11.14
CA ALA A 615 19.20 -15.93 -10.04
C ALA A 615 20.29 -14.86 -10.16
N ASP A 616 20.75 -14.58 -11.39
CA ASP A 616 21.75 -13.54 -11.65
C ASP A 616 21.16 -12.13 -11.45
N LEU A 617 19.99 -11.85 -12.03
CA LEU A 617 19.28 -10.56 -11.90
C LEU A 617 18.98 -10.13 -10.46
N THR A 618 18.91 -11.10 -9.55
CA THR A 618 18.58 -10.88 -8.14
C THR A 618 19.79 -11.09 -7.22
N SER A 619 20.96 -11.37 -7.78
CA SER A 619 22.20 -11.56 -7.02
C SER A 619 22.71 -10.24 -6.44
N LYS A 620 23.55 -10.34 -5.40
CA LYS A 620 24.22 -9.17 -4.82
C LYS A 620 25.25 -8.61 -5.80
N GLU A 621 25.94 -9.51 -6.49
CA GLU A 621 26.98 -9.23 -7.47
C GLU A 621 26.42 -8.41 -8.64
N SER A 622 25.31 -8.84 -9.23
CA SER A 622 24.66 -8.08 -10.30
C SER A 622 24.21 -6.69 -9.86
N TRP A 623 23.77 -6.52 -8.62
CA TRP A 623 23.36 -5.21 -8.13
C TRP A 623 24.56 -4.33 -7.77
N ALA A 624 25.65 -4.91 -7.27
CA ALA A 624 26.89 -4.20 -7.02
C ALA A 624 27.41 -3.53 -8.31
N ASP A 625 27.37 -4.25 -9.44
CA ASP A 625 27.68 -3.70 -10.76
C ASP A 625 26.79 -2.50 -11.13
N VAL A 626 25.48 -2.59 -10.87
CA VAL A 626 24.52 -1.50 -11.14
C VAL A 626 24.78 -0.29 -10.23
N PHE A 627 25.18 -0.52 -8.98
CA PHE A 627 25.53 0.53 -8.03
C PHE A 627 26.92 1.12 -8.26
N GLY A 628 27.77 0.47 -9.06
CA GLY A 628 29.17 0.84 -9.23
C GLY A 628 30.00 0.61 -7.96
N ILE A 629 29.73 -0.48 -7.24
CA ILE A 629 30.44 -0.90 -6.03
C ILE A 629 31.31 -2.11 -6.39
N ASP A 630 32.63 -1.99 -6.20
CA ASP A 630 33.62 -3.06 -6.40
C ASP A 630 33.56 -4.16 -5.32
#